data_AF-A0AAQ2G7T5-F1
#
_entry.id   AF-A0AAQ2G7T5-F1
#
_cell.length_a   1.000
_cell.length_b   1.000
_cell.length_c   1.000
_cell.angle_alpha   90.00
_cell.angle_beta   90.00
_cell.angle_gamma   90.00
#
_symmetry.space_group_name_H-M   'P 1'
#
loop_
_entity.id
_entity.type
_entity.pdbx_description
1 polymer ?
#
loop_
_entity_poly.entity_id
_entity_poly.type
_entity_poly.pdbx_seq_one_letter_code
_entity_poly.pdbx_strand_id
1 'polypeptide(L)'
;MSEQTQLSPAQLVNQIRSSYGMTWDEMGAAMGRSGRMMRKIAREETSGESYRAALTELHESGRIEHRPPRRRGKGGELVKVRAKRGTGSTTVTPADLPATPAAQDGAELDRDDARAPGAPSEGSRRSRSPRRQFSSETTYLPDGNRIHTIEMPKTQGARGREEGVKELRRKIVNVARGTKHKDKRVRLEATVDIGGGRTRRVTVGDKAGYLANDVVSDVRDRAGGDMTAWLRGQMGNRYVEELGSQARVVSVTMTTFNATRSKSERVAQDEAGSRRWNRKWTGSRWT
;
A
#
# COMPACT_ATOMS: atom_id res chain seq x y z
N MET A 1 -1.00 23.59 -34.43
CA MET A 1 -0.93 22.49 -33.45
C MET A 1 -0.42 23.10 -32.15
N SER A 2 -1.29 23.20 -31.15
CA SER A 2 -0.94 23.90 -29.90
C SER A 2 0.15 23.13 -29.19
N GLU A 3 1.33 23.75 -29.02
CA GLU A 3 2.32 23.30 -28.05
C GLU A 3 1.62 23.25 -26.70
N GLN A 4 1.27 22.05 -26.24
CA GLN A 4 0.94 21.87 -24.84
C GLN A 4 2.23 22.20 -24.09
N THR A 5 2.28 23.38 -23.48
CA THR A 5 3.39 23.80 -22.62
C THR A 5 3.56 22.73 -21.55
N GLN A 6 4.51 21.81 -21.77
CA GLN A 6 4.75 20.71 -20.86
C GLN A 6 5.21 21.31 -19.53
N LEU A 7 4.47 21.01 -18.47
CA LEU A 7 4.80 21.48 -17.13
C LEU A 7 6.24 21.09 -16.77
N SER A 8 6.97 22.00 -16.15
CA SER A 8 8.28 21.68 -15.60
C SER A 8 8.15 20.68 -14.44
N PRO A 9 9.20 19.88 -14.13
CA PRO A 9 9.16 18.99 -12.98
C PRO A 9 8.85 19.72 -11.66
N ALA A 10 9.29 20.96 -11.51
CA ALA A 10 8.96 21.81 -10.36
C ALA A 10 7.46 22.16 -10.32
N GLN A 11 6.87 22.53 -11.47
CA GLN A 11 5.44 22.80 -11.58
C GLN A 11 4.62 21.54 -11.29
N LEU A 12 4.99 20.39 -11.85
CA LEU A 12 4.33 19.10 -11.58
C LEU A 12 4.33 18.79 -10.08
N VAL A 13 5.48 18.90 -9.42
CA VAL A 13 5.60 18.67 -7.98
C VAL A 13 4.66 19.59 -7.18
N ASN A 14 4.61 20.88 -7.50
CA ASN A 14 3.76 21.83 -6.79
C ASN A 14 2.26 21.61 -7.07
N GLN A 15 1.89 21.27 -8.30
CA GLN A 15 0.51 20.95 -8.67
C GLN A 15 0.03 19.66 -8.01
N ILE A 16 0.81 18.57 -8.08
CA ILE A 16 0.47 17.30 -7.40
C ILE A 16 0.28 17.54 -5.90
N ARG A 17 1.17 18.32 -5.28
CA ARG A 17 1.09 18.63 -3.85
C ARG A 17 -0.21 19.34 -3.50
N SER A 18 -0.61 20.32 -4.30
CA SER A 18 -1.82 21.11 -4.08
C SER A 18 -3.08 20.29 -4.39
N SER A 19 -3.11 19.62 -5.55
CA SER A 19 -4.26 18.84 -6.01
C SER A 19 -4.52 17.63 -5.12
N TYR A 20 -3.50 16.83 -4.80
CA TYR A 20 -3.68 15.61 -4.02
C TYR A 20 -3.42 15.79 -2.52
N GLY A 21 -3.11 17.01 -2.05
CA GLY A 21 -2.80 17.31 -0.66
C GLY A 21 -1.65 16.45 -0.09
N MET A 22 -0.67 16.10 -0.94
CA MET A 22 0.44 15.22 -0.55
C MET A 22 1.47 15.98 0.28
N THR A 23 2.04 15.33 1.29
CA THR A 23 3.24 15.85 1.97
C THR A 23 4.48 15.56 1.14
N TRP A 24 5.56 16.30 1.42
CA TRP A 24 6.86 16.04 0.80
C TRP A 24 7.31 14.59 0.99
N ASP A 25 7.12 14.04 2.19
CA ASP A 25 7.54 12.68 2.52
C ASP A 25 6.68 11.62 1.83
N GLU A 26 5.37 11.85 1.69
CA GLU A 26 4.49 10.97 0.91
C GLU A 26 4.85 10.98 -0.57
N MET A 27 5.10 12.15 -1.15
CA MET A 27 5.52 12.27 -2.54
C MET A 27 6.89 11.61 -2.76
N GLY A 28 7.84 11.82 -1.84
CA GLY A 28 9.11 11.13 -1.85
C GLY A 28 8.93 9.61 -1.81
N ALA A 29 8.14 9.11 -0.87
CA ALA A 29 7.87 7.68 -0.72
C ALA A 29 7.22 7.08 -1.97
N ALA A 30 6.26 7.78 -2.58
CA ALA A 30 5.60 7.38 -3.83
C ALA A 30 6.64 7.21 -4.96
N MET A 31 7.60 8.13 -5.04
CA MET A 31 8.71 8.12 -6.00
C MET A 31 9.88 7.21 -5.61
N GLY A 32 9.83 6.51 -4.46
CA GLY A 32 10.94 5.71 -3.94
C GLY A 32 12.16 6.53 -3.50
N ARG A 33 11.96 7.80 -3.13
CA ARG A 33 12.97 8.79 -2.70
C ARG A 33 12.62 9.46 -1.37
N SER A 34 13.47 10.39 -0.93
CA SER A 34 13.20 11.22 0.25
C SER A 34 12.34 12.43 -0.12
N GLY A 35 11.51 12.90 0.81
CA GLY A 35 10.76 14.13 0.63
C GLY A 35 11.64 15.37 0.46
N ARG A 36 12.87 15.33 0.98
CA ARG A 36 13.89 16.34 0.71
C ARG A 36 14.20 16.46 -0.79
N MET A 37 14.26 15.35 -1.52
CA MET A 37 14.50 15.37 -2.96
C MET A 37 13.35 16.07 -3.70
N MET A 38 12.10 15.78 -3.34
CA MET A 38 10.93 16.43 -3.92
C MET A 38 10.95 17.95 -3.66
N ARG A 39 11.34 18.34 -2.45
CA ARG A 39 11.50 19.76 -2.10
C ARG A 39 12.58 20.47 -2.92
N LYS A 40 13.68 19.78 -3.24
CA LYS A 40 14.73 20.34 -4.11
C LYS A 40 14.23 20.58 -5.53
N ILE A 41 13.49 19.62 -6.09
CA ILE A 41 12.87 19.75 -7.42
C ILE A 41 11.88 20.91 -7.42
N ALA A 42 11.01 20.99 -6.41
CA ALA A 42 10.04 22.08 -6.27
C ALA A 42 10.65 23.48 -6.19
N ARG A 43 11.89 23.58 -5.70
CA ARG A 43 12.67 24.82 -5.57
C ARG A 43 13.63 25.06 -6.74
N GLU A 44 13.60 24.19 -7.74
CA GLU A 44 14.50 24.25 -8.90
C GLU A 44 16.00 24.15 -8.54
N GLU A 45 16.33 23.70 -7.31
CA GLU A 45 17.71 23.41 -6.90
C GLU A 45 18.30 22.21 -7.68
N THR A 46 17.44 21.45 -8.36
CA THR A 46 17.78 20.32 -9.22
C THR A 46 16.73 20.18 -10.31
N SER A 47 17.13 19.79 -11.53
CA SER A 47 16.22 19.73 -12.68
C SER A 47 15.03 18.79 -12.46
N GLY A 48 15.23 17.67 -11.75
CA GLY A 48 14.18 16.68 -11.53
C GLY A 48 13.77 15.90 -12.78
N GLU A 49 14.51 16.02 -13.88
CA GLU A 49 14.11 15.46 -15.18
C GLU A 49 13.95 13.93 -15.16
N SER A 50 14.77 13.22 -14.38
CA SER A 50 14.64 11.78 -14.18
C SER A 50 13.32 11.34 -13.52
N TYR A 51 12.54 12.29 -12.99
CA TYR A 51 11.26 12.05 -12.33
C TYR A 51 10.08 12.44 -13.20
N ARG A 52 10.30 13.05 -14.38
CA ARG A 52 9.22 13.62 -15.22
C ARG A 52 8.12 12.60 -15.48
N ALA A 53 8.45 11.43 -16.03
CA ALA A 53 7.46 10.40 -16.36
C ALA A 53 6.56 10.04 -15.15
N ALA A 54 7.18 9.72 -14.00
CA ALA A 54 6.44 9.37 -12.78
C ALA A 54 5.64 10.56 -12.22
N LEU A 55 6.15 11.79 -12.32
CA LEU A 55 5.44 13.00 -11.90
C LEU A 55 4.23 13.27 -12.80
N THR A 56 4.36 13.09 -14.11
CA THR A 56 3.27 13.21 -15.07
C THR A 56 2.19 12.16 -14.81
N GLU A 57 2.57 10.89 -14.65
CA GLU A 57 1.63 9.81 -14.28
C GLU A 57 0.86 10.15 -13.00
N LEU A 58 1.57 10.58 -11.96
CA LEU A 58 0.97 10.94 -10.68
C LEU A 58 0.07 12.16 -10.80
N HIS A 59 0.45 13.14 -11.63
CA HIS A 59 -0.35 14.32 -11.87
C HIS A 59 -1.67 13.98 -12.57
N GLU A 60 -1.61 13.19 -13.64
CA GLU A 60 -2.75 12.88 -14.52
C GLU A 60 -3.69 11.83 -13.94
N SER A 61 -3.14 10.77 -13.34
CA SER A 61 -3.91 9.58 -12.91
C SER A 61 -4.00 9.41 -11.40
N GLY A 62 -3.21 10.18 -10.64
CA GLY A 62 -3.05 9.94 -9.20
C GLY A 62 -2.33 8.62 -8.88
N ARG A 63 -1.69 7.98 -9.87
CA ARG A 63 -0.96 6.71 -9.72
C ARG A 63 0.44 6.82 -10.30
N ILE A 64 1.34 5.96 -9.84
CA ILE A 64 2.68 5.81 -10.40
C ILE A 64 2.81 4.37 -10.87
N GLU A 65 2.91 4.21 -12.18
CA GLU A 65 3.15 2.93 -12.83
C GLU A 65 4.67 2.70 -12.95
N HIS A 66 5.38 3.72 -13.42
CA HIS A 66 6.81 3.65 -13.67
C HIS A 66 7.59 4.44 -12.63
N ARG A 67 8.25 3.70 -11.72
CA ARG A 67 9.08 4.35 -10.71
C ARG A 67 10.35 4.96 -11.34
N PRO A 68 10.79 6.14 -10.86
CA PRO A 68 12.01 6.78 -11.32
C PRO A 68 13.24 5.87 -11.16
N PRO A 69 14.03 5.64 -12.23
CA PRO A 69 15.15 4.71 -12.18
C PRO A 69 16.22 5.16 -11.16
N ARG A 70 16.85 4.19 -10.50
CA ARG A 70 18.02 4.46 -9.66
C ARG A 70 19.27 4.68 -10.51
N ARG A 71 20.16 5.54 -10.01
CA ARG A 71 21.43 5.84 -10.69
C ARG A 71 22.27 4.56 -10.78
N ARG A 72 22.74 4.26 -12.00
CA ARG A 72 23.61 3.13 -12.30
C ARG A 72 25.01 3.62 -12.68
N GLY A 73 26.02 2.81 -12.37
CA GLY A 73 27.40 3.02 -12.79
C GLY A 73 27.61 2.61 -14.25
N LYS A 74 28.83 2.78 -14.76
CA LYS A 74 29.21 2.42 -16.14
C LYS A 74 28.93 0.93 -16.48
N GLY A 75 29.01 0.04 -15.49
CA GLY A 75 28.72 -1.38 -15.63
C GLY A 75 27.26 -1.78 -15.40
N GLY A 76 26.31 -0.83 -15.35
CA GLY A 76 24.89 -1.12 -15.11
C GLY A 76 24.52 -1.42 -13.64
N GLU A 77 25.52 -1.64 -12.79
CA GLU A 77 25.38 -1.83 -11.34
C GLU A 77 24.77 -0.61 -10.64
N LEU A 78 23.95 -0.83 -9.60
CA LEU A 78 23.39 0.25 -8.79
C LEU A 78 24.49 0.97 -8.01
N VAL A 79 24.48 2.31 -8.08
CA VAL A 79 25.47 3.11 -7.34
C VAL A 79 25.23 2.98 -5.84
N LYS A 80 26.26 2.52 -5.12
CA LYS A 80 26.22 2.40 -3.67
C LYS A 80 26.17 3.77 -3.00
N VAL A 81 25.37 3.89 -1.95
CA VAL A 81 25.26 5.12 -1.15
C VAL A 81 26.26 5.02 0.00
N ARG A 82 27.26 5.91 -0.03
CA ARG A 82 28.30 5.99 1.01
C ARG A 82 27.67 6.40 2.33
N ALA A 83 28.03 5.68 3.40
CA ALA A 83 27.74 6.13 4.76
C ALA A 83 28.44 7.46 5.06
N LYS A 84 27.90 8.20 6.02
CA LYS A 84 28.52 9.44 6.48
C LYS A 84 29.91 9.11 7.06
N ARG A 85 30.91 9.93 6.75
CA ARG A 85 32.28 9.72 7.21
C ARG A 85 32.30 9.70 8.75
N GLY A 86 32.94 8.68 9.33
CA GLY A 86 33.14 8.55 10.78
C GLY A 86 32.00 7.85 11.56
N THR A 87 30.91 7.42 10.92
CA THR A 87 29.75 6.84 11.65
C THR A 87 29.81 5.31 11.81
N GLY A 88 30.92 4.66 11.45
CA GLY A 88 31.09 3.19 11.49
C GLY A 88 30.11 2.39 10.61
N SER A 89 29.18 3.07 9.91
CA SER A 89 28.11 2.46 9.14
C SER A 89 28.64 1.99 7.78
N THR A 90 28.17 0.83 7.32
CA THR A 90 28.56 0.30 6.01
C THR A 90 27.86 1.02 4.87
N THR A 91 28.52 1.07 3.71
CA THR A 91 27.95 1.62 2.46
C THR A 91 26.86 0.67 1.97
N VAL A 92 25.67 1.20 1.70
CA VAL A 92 24.47 0.40 1.35
C VAL A 92 24.21 0.48 -0.15
N THR A 93 24.02 -0.69 -0.79
CA THR A 93 23.44 -0.76 -2.14
C THR A 93 21.92 -0.61 -2.02
N PRO A 94 21.30 0.42 -2.62
CA PRO A 94 19.85 0.55 -2.58
C PRO A 94 19.17 -0.61 -3.31
N ALA A 95 18.01 -1.05 -2.82
CA ALA A 95 17.17 -1.98 -3.58
C ALA A 95 16.43 -1.22 -4.70
N ASP A 96 16.44 -1.78 -5.92
CA ASP A 96 15.38 -1.49 -6.86
C ASP A 96 14.14 -2.23 -6.36
N LEU A 97 13.16 -1.47 -5.89
CA LEU A 97 11.83 -2.04 -5.67
C LEU A 97 11.29 -2.34 -7.07
N PRO A 98 10.80 -3.56 -7.35
CA PRO A 98 10.25 -3.87 -8.65
C PRO A 98 9.15 -2.86 -8.99
N ALA A 99 9.03 -2.54 -10.29
CA ALA A 99 7.82 -1.91 -10.79
C ALA A 99 6.62 -2.74 -10.30
N THR A 100 5.54 -2.09 -9.92
CA THR A 100 4.29 -2.81 -9.60
C THR A 100 4.00 -3.72 -10.80
N PRO A 101 3.98 -5.05 -10.64
CA PRO A 101 3.74 -5.90 -11.79
C PRO A 101 2.36 -5.56 -12.33
N ALA A 102 2.29 -5.19 -13.61
CA ALA A 102 1.04 -5.07 -14.33
C ALA A 102 0.24 -6.35 -14.09
N ALA A 103 -1.04 -6.19 -13.73
CA ALA A 103 -1.97 -7.30 -13.61
C ALA A 103 -1.91 -8.09 -14.93
N GLN A 104 -1.40 -9.32 -14.88
CA GLN A 104 -1.43 -10.19 -16.03
C GLN A 104 -2.84 -10.75 -16.12
N ASP A 105 -3.62 -10.14 -17.00
CA ASP A 105 -4.91 -10.64 -17.44
C ASP A 105 -4.78 -12.05 -18.03
N GLY A 106 -5.74 -12.90 -17.66
CA GLY A 106 -6.18 -14.09 -18.40
C GLY A 106 -5.12 -15.03 -18.96
N ALA A 107 -4.57 -15.92 -18.12
CA ALA A 107 -4.00 -17.17 -18.65
C ALA A 107 -5.16 -18.16 -18.91
N GLU A 108 -5.62 -18.11 -20.16
CA GLU A 108 -6.48 -19.06 -20.84
C GLU A 108 -6.00 -20.50 -20.59
N LEU A 109 -6.93 -21.34 -20.15
CA LEU A 109 -6.73 -22.77 -19.95
C LEU A 109 -6.69 -23.43 -21.32
N ASP A 110 -5.50 -23.64 -21.88
CA ASP A 110 -5.35 -24.53 -23.03
C ASP A 110 -4.83 -25.90 -22.60
N ARG A 111 -5.56 -26.92 -23.07
CA ARG A 111 -5.41 -28.34 -22.75
C ARG A 111 -4.33 -28.97 -23.61
N ASP A 112 -3.77 -30.05 -23.05
CA ASP A 112 -3.26 -31.26 -23.69
C ASP A 112 -2.38 -31.12 -24.95
N ASP A 113 -1.10 -31.51 -24.85
CA ASP A 113 -0.62 -32.65 -25.65
C ASP A 113 0.79 -33.16 -25.31
N ALA A 114 0.86 -34.49 -25.32
CA ALA A 114 1.94 -35.39 -25.71
C ALA A 114 3.37 -35.29 -25.12
N ARG A 115 3.78 -36.43 -24.58
CA ARG A 115 5.12 -36.82 -24.10
C ARG A 115 6.10 -37.11 -25.25
N ALA A 116 7.37 -36.74 -25.07
CA ALA A 116 8.53 -37.42 -25.64
C ALA A 116 9.71 -37.39 -24.64
N PRO A 117 10.40 -38.51 -24.34
CA PRO A 117 11.53 -38.54 -23.40
C PRO A 117 12.87 -38.46 -24.12
N GLY A 118 13.81 -37.66 -23.60
CA GLY A 118 15.23 -37.82 -23.89
C GLY A 118 15.92 -36.62 -24.55
N ALA A 119 16.36 -35.67 -23.72
CA ALA A 119 17.59 -34.89 -23.92
C ALA A 119 17.98 -34.21 -22.58
N PRO A 120 19.25 -34.21 -22.15
CA PRO A 120 19.65 -33.55 -20.92
C PRO A 120 19.73 -32.03 -21.18
N SER A 121 18.74 -31.27 -20.73
CA SER A 121 18.80 -29.80 -20.80
C SER A 121 19.75 -29.28 -19.73
N GLU A 122 20.85 -28.64 -20.17
CA GLU A 122 21.67 -27.74 -19.38
C GLU A 122 20.81 -26.82 -18.50
N GLY A 123 21.25 -26.64 -17.26
CA GLY A 123 20.52 -25.98 -16.18
C GLY A 123 20.14 -24.54 -16.50
N SER A 124 19.01 -24.37 -17.20
CA SER A 124 18.23 -23.15 -17.17
C SER A 124 17.78 -22.93 -15.72
N ARG A 125 18.43 -21.97 -15.05
CA ARG A 125 17.99 -21.43 -13.77
C ARG A 125 16.58 -20.90 -13.99
N ARG A 126 15.57 -21.74 -13.75
CA ARG A 126 14.16 -21.36 -13.74
C ARG A 126 14.08 -20.08 -12.91
N SER A 127 13.82 -18.96 -13.58
CA SER A 127 13.51 -17.71 -12.91
C SER A 127 12.39 -18.05 -11.92
N ARG A 128 12.65 -17.85 -10.62
CA ARG A 128 11.65 -18.14 -9.58
C ARG A 128 10.39 -17.37 -9.96
N SER A 129 9.34 -18.11 -10.31
CA SER A 129 8.07 -17.56 -10.78
C SER A 129 7.60 -16.45 -9.82
N PRO A 130 7.08 -15.30 -10.31
CA PRO A 130 6.66 -14.13 -9.51
C PRO A 130 5.61 -14.41 -8.41
N ARG A 131 5.05 -15.62 -8.38
CA ARG A 131 3.86 -16.07 -7.63
C ARG A 131 3.97 -16.10 -6.09
N ARG A 132 5.00 -15.47 -5.50
CA ARG A 132 5.21 -15.43 -4.03
C ARG A 132 5.32 -14.02 -3.45
N GLN A 133 5.22 -12.98 -4.27
CA GLN A 133 5.32 -11.58 -3.83
C GLN A 133 3.92 -10.99 -3.61
N PHE A 134 3.81 -10.02 -2.72
CA PHE A 134 2.60 -9.19 -2.60
C PHE A 134 2.72 -8.00 -3.55
N SER A 135 1.60 -7.47 -4.01
CA SER A 135 1.54 -6.18 -4.71
C SER A 135 1.00 -5.12 -3.75
N SER A 136 1.48 -3.88 -3.89
CA SER A 136 0.89 -2.75 -3.18
C SER A 136 0.83 -1.54 -4.10
N GLU A 137 -0.39 -1.09 -4.35
CA GLU A 137 -0.70 0.08 -5.15
C GLU A 137 -1.27 1.18 -4.27
N THR A 138 -1.11 2.42 -4.68
CA THR A 138 -1.74 3.58 -4.03
C THR A 138 -2.22 4.54 -5.09
N THR A 139 -3.53 4.82 -5.07
CA THR A 139 -4.16 5.89 -5.83
C THR A 139 -4.35 7.09 -4.92
N TYR A 140 -3.88 8.25 -5.36
CA TYR A 140 -4.08 9.54 -4.70
C TYR A 140 -5.30 10.23 -5.29
N LEU A 141 -6.17 10.77 -4.44
CA LEU A 141 -7.40 11.47 -4.86
C LEU A 141 -7.33 12.97 -4.55
N PRO A 142 -8.01 13.84 -5.35
CA PRO A 142 -7.89 15.31 -5.26
C PRO A 142 -8.37 15.98 -3.95
N ASP A 143 -8.99 15.25 -3.05
CA ASP A 143 -9.44 15.71 -1.72
C ASP A 143 -8.44 15.36 -0.60
N GLY A 144 -7.30 14.81 -1.01
CA GLY A 144 -6.36 14.20 -0.09
C GLY A 144 -6.95 12.96 0.57
N ASN A 145 -7.70 12.15 -0.17
CA ASN A 145 -8.07 10.77 0.16
C ASN A 145 -7.27 9.80 -0.71
N ARG A 146 -6.97 8.62 -0.16
CA ARG A 146 -6.02 7.65 -0.73
C ARG A 146 -6.72 6.31 -0.79
N ILE A 147 -6.56 5.60 -1.90
CA ILE A 147 -6.99 4.20 -2.03
C ILE A 147 -5.72 3.38 -2.09
N HIS A 148 -5.53 2.50 -1.12
CA HIS A 148 -4.42 1.57 -1.11
C HIS A 148 -4.94 0.17 -1.40
N THR A 149 -4.42 -0.46 -2.45
CA THR A 149 -4.75 -1.85 -2.77
C THR A 149 -3.54 -2.70 -2.43
N ILE A 150 -3.74 -3.74 -1.62
CA ILE A 150 -2.68 -4.69 -1.26
C ILE A 150 -3.18 -6.07 -1.64
N GLU A 151 -2.54 -6.69 -2.62
CA GLU A 151 -2.85 -8.05 -3.02
C GLU A 151 -1.78 -9.00 -2.49
N MET A 152 -2.24 -10.12 -1.96
CA MET A 152 -1.44 -11.11 -1.27
C MET A 152 -1.58 -12.46 -1.98
N PRO A 153 -0.53 -13.29 -1.98
CA PRO A 153 -0.62 -14.63 -2.53
C PRO A 153 -1.63 -15.48 -1.76
N LYS A 154 -2.33 -16.35 -2.49
CA LYS A 154 -3.32 -17.30 -1.93
C LYS A 154 -2.68 -18.32 -0.98
N THR A 155 -1.42 -18.69 -1.24
CA THR A 155 -0.70 -19.72 -0.48
C THR A 155 -0.52 -19.35 1.00
N GLN A 156 -0.90 -20.27 1.88
CA GLN A 156 -0.71 -20.14 3.32
C GLN A 156 0.78 -20.16 3.67
N GLY A 157 1.21 -19.29 4.61
CA GLY A 157 2.62 -19.19 5.03
C GLY A 157 3.57 -18.60 3.97
N ALA A 158 3.05 -18.11 2.84
CA ALA A 158 3.90 -17.41 1.87
C ALA A 158 4.44 -16.12 2.48
N ARG A 159 5.77 -15.92 2.38
CA ARG A 159 6.44 -14.71 2.86
C ARG A 159 5.80 -13.41 2.36
N GLY A 160 5.34 -13.38 1.10
CA GLY A 160 4.63 -12.23 0.54
C GLY A 160 3.36 -11.86 1.33
N ARG A 161 2.67 -12.84 1.93
CA ARG A 161 1.50 -12.58 2.76
C ARG A 161 1.86 -11.84 4.05
N GLU A 162 2.91 -12.29 4.74
CA GLU A 162 3.41 -11.60 5.93
C GLU A 162 3.87 -10.18 5.60
N GLU A 163 4.55 -10.01 4.47
CA GLU A 163 5.02 -8.70 4.00
C GLU A 163 3.84 -7.78 3.61
N GLY A 164 2.79 -8.32 2.97
CA GLY A 164 1.57 -7.59 2.64
C GLY A 164 0.79 -7.14 3.89
N VAL A 165 0.68 -7.99 4.91
CA VAL A 165 0.06 -7.62 6.19
C VAL A 165 0.89 -6.55 6.91
N LYS A 166 2.23 -6.67 6.90
CA LYS A 166 3.14 -5.64 7.43
C LYS A 166 2.99 -4.32 6.68
N GLU A 167 2.83 -4.36 5.36
CA GLU A 167 2.59 -3.17 4.54
C GLU A 167 1.24 -2.54 4.88
N LEU A 168 0.15 -3.31 5.00
CA LEU A 168 -1.15 -2.79 5.43
C LEU A 168 -1.05 -2.08 6.77
N ARG A 169 -0.43 -2.71 7.77
CA ARG A 169 -0.20 -2.11 9.09
C ARG A 169 0.61 -0.81 8.97
N ARG A 170 1.68 -0.81 8.17
CA ARG A 170 2.52 0.37 7.92
C ARG A 170 1.69 1.52 7.33
N LYS A 171 0.84 1.25 6.34
CA LYS A 171 -0.02 2.27 5.73
C LYS A 171 -1.02 2.85 6.75
N ILE A 172 -1.67 2.01 7.56
CA ILE A 172 -2.58 2.47 8.63
C ILE A 172 -1.83 3.34 9.64
N VAL A 173 -0.63 2.95 10.07
CA VAL A 173 0.21 3.74 10.98
C VAL A 173 0.61 5.09 10.35
N ASN A 174 0.93 5.13 9.06
CA ASN A 174 1.25 6.38 8.37
C ASN A 174 0.03 7.31 8.29
N VAL A 175 -1.16 6.76 8.00
CA VAL A 175 -2.41 7.52 8.02
C VAL A 175 -2.71 8.07 9.41
N ALA A 176 -2.52 7.25 10.45
CA ALA A 176 -2.64 7.62 11.85
C ALA A 176 -1.67 8.76 12.24
N ARG A 177 -0.40 8.72 11.80
CA ARG A 177 0.55 9.82 11.99
C ARG A 177 0.11 11.12 11.32
N GLY A 178 -0.65 11.03 10.23
CA GLY A 178 -1.25 12.16 9.54
C GLY A 178 -2.40 12.83 10.30
N THR A 179 -2.92 12.22 11.37
CA THR A 179 -4.09 12.78 12.10
C THR A 179 -3.79 14.07 12.85
N LYS A 180 -2.51 14.42 13.03
CA LYS A 180 -2.10 15.70 13.64
C LYS A 180 -2.69 16.93 12.95
N HIS A 181 -3.06 16.82 11.67
CA HIS A 181 -3.62 17.92 10.88
C HIS A 181 -5.15 17.83 10.74
N LYS A 182 -5.68 16.63 10.49
CA LYS A 182 -7.12 16.33 10.39
C LYS A 182 -7.35 14.89 10.81
N ASP A 183 -8.42 14.61 11.54
CA ASP A 183 -8.80 13.23 11.85
C ASP A 183 -8.96 12.42 10.57
N LYS A 184 -8.33 11.25 10.53
CA LYS A 184 -8.35 10.35 9.38
C LYS A 184 -9.11 9.09 9.73
N ARG A 185 -9.96 8.69 8.81
CA ARG A 185 -10.70 7.43 8.86
C ARG A 185 -10.22 6.49 7.77
N VAL A 186 -10.40 5.21 8.02
CA VAL A 186 -9.96 4.10 7.19
C VAL A 186 -11.12 3.13 7.03
N ARG A 187 -11.53 2.90 5.79
CA ARG A 187 -12.45 1.84 5.40
C ARG A 187 -11.64 0.73 4.79
N LEU A 188 -11.91 -0.49 5.22
CA LEU A 188 -11.21 -1.68 4.78
C LEU A 188 -12.20 -2.62 4.11
N GLU A 189 -11.87 -3.05 2.90
CA GLU A 189 -12.60 -4.07 2.16
C GLU A 189 -11.63 -5.22 1.88
N ALA A 190 -11.93 -6.38 2.43
CA ALA A 190 -11.16 -7.59 2.22
C ALA A 190 -11.81 -8.45 1.14
N THR A 191 -11.04 -8.87 0.14
CA THR A 191 -11.44 -9.93 -0.78
C THR A 191 -10.94 -11.25 -0.21
N VAL A 192 -11.85 -12.19 0.03
CA VAL A 192 -11.61 -13.48 0.65
C VAL A 192 -11.87 -14.59 -0.37
N ASP A 193 -10.89 -15.47 -0.57
CA ASP A 193 -11.07 -16.72 -1.31
C ASP A 193 -11.76 -17.73 -0.39
N ILE A 194 -12.88 -18.29 -0.82
CA ILE A 194 -13.73 -19.25 -0.09
C ILE A 194 -13.42 -20.69 -0.52
N GLY A 195 -12.47 -20.89 -1.45
CA GLY A 195 -12.20 -22.19 -2.05
C GLY A 195 -13.00 -22.42 -3.34
N GLY A 196 -12.59 -23.43 -4.11
CA GLY A 196 -13.22 -23.74 -5.40
C GLY A 196 -13.10 -22.63 -6.45
N GLY A 197 -12.13 -21.73 -6.32
CA GLY A 197 -11.93 -20.59 -7.23
C GLY A 197 -12.86 -19.39 -6.96
N ARG A 198 -13.70 -19.43 -5.91
CA ARG A 198 -14.66 -18.36 -5.61
C ARG A 198 -14.09 -17.36 -4.62
N THR A 199 -14.21 -16.07 -4.94
CA THR A 199 -13.85 -14.97 -4.03
C THR A 199 -15.06 -14.16 -3.63
N ARG A 200 -15.04 -13.59 -2.42
CA ARG A 200 -16.07 -12.68 -1.90
C ARG A 200 -15.44 -11.42 -1.33
N ARG A 201 -16.03 -10.27 -1.64
CA ARG A 201 -15.67 -9.00 -1.02
C ARG A 201 -16.44 -8.81 0.28
N VAL A 202 -15.73 -8.46 1.33
CA VAL A 202 -16.22 -8.31 2.70
C VAL A 202 -15.79 -6.95 3.22
N THR A 203 -16.74 -6.14 3.66
CA THR A 203 -16.42 -4.92 4.41
C THR A 203 -15.94 -5.33 5.80
N VAL A 204 -14.75 -4.89 6.16
CA VAL A 204 -14.19 -5.10 7.49
C VAL A 204 -14.71 -3.98 8.38
N GLY A 205 -15.62 -4.33 9.29
CA GLY A 205 -16.16 -3.37 10.25
C GLY A 205 -17.36 -2.55 9.80
N ASP A 206 -17.39 -1.29 10.23
CA ASP A 206 -18.47 -0.34 9.97
C ASP A 206 -18.39 0.26 8.55
N LYS A 207 -19.54 0.53 7.93
CA LYS A 207 -19.68 1.23 6.64
C LYS A 207 -19.03 2.62 6.67
N ALA A 208 -19.05 3.29 7.83
CA ALA A 208 -18.40 4.58 8.04
C ALA A 208 -16.88 4.48 8.27
N GLY A 209 -16.31 3.27 8.22
CA GLY A 209 -14.90 2.96 8.52
C GLY A 209 -14.51 3.24 9.96
N TYR A 210 -13.22 3.12 10.27
CA TYR A 210 -12.64 3.34 11.61
C TYR A 210 -11.80 4.60 11.65
N LEU A 211 -11.62 5.21 12.82
CA LEU A 211 -10.54 6.18 13.00
C LEU A 211 -9.19 5.46 12.93
N ALA A 212 -8.23 6.00 12.19
CA ALA A 212 -6.94 5.35 11.97
C ALA A 212 -6.20 5.08 13.30
N ASN A 213 -6.25 6.02 14.24
CA ASN A 213 -5.62 5.89 15.56
C ASN A 213 -6.26 4.78 16.41
N ASP A 214 -7.57 4.56 16.27
CA ASP A 214 -8.27 3.52 17.00
C ASP A 214 -7.88 2.14 16.47
N VAL A 215 -7.74 1.99 15.14
CA VAL A 215 -7.22 0.75 14.55
C VAL A 215 -5.81 0.46 15.05
N VAL A 216 -4.91 1.46 15.03
CA VAL A 216 -3.54 1.28 15.54
C VAL A 216 -3.53 0.86 17.01
N SER A 217 -4.38 1.49 17.83
CA SER A 217 -4.49 1.19 19.27
C SER A 217 -5.06 -0.20 19.50
N ASP A 218 -6.14 -0.58 18.80
CA ASP A 218 -6.76 -1.90 18.94
C ASP A 218 -5.83 -3.03 18.47
N VAL A 219 -5.07 -2.82 17.40
CA VAL A 219 -4.04 -3.78 16.95
C VAL A 219 -2.98 -3.97 18.03
N ARG A 220 -2.51 -2.88 18.66
CA ARG A 220 -1.49 -2.94 19.73
C ARG A 220 -2.03 -3.59 21.01
N ASP A 221 -3.18 -3.13 21.47
CA ASP A 221 -3.66 -3.39 22.83
C ASP A 221 -4.56 -4.62 22.93
N ARG A 222 -5.23 -5.04 21.84
CA ARG A 222 -6.17 -6.17 21.85
C ARG A 222 -5.79 -7.34 20.96
N ALA A 223 -5.09 -7.08 19.86
CA ALA A 223 -4.63 -8.13 18.96
C ALA A 223 -3.15 -8.52 19.18
N GLY A 224 -2.52 -8.05 20.26
CA GLY A 224 -1.11 -8.36 20.56
C GLY A 224 -0.12 -7.89 19.49
N GLY A 225 -0.50 -6.90 18.67
CA GLY A 225 0.27 -6.42 17.52
C GLY A 225 -0.01 -7.17 16.21
N ASP A 226 -0.85 -8.22 16.21
CA ASP A 226 -1.19 -8.99 15.00
C ASP A 226 -2.37 -8.37 14.23
N MET A 227 -2.04 -7.75 13.10
CA MET A 227 -3.01 -7.17 12.18
C MET A 227 -3.95 -8.23 11.56
N THR A 228 -3.48 -9.47 11.37
CA THR A 228 -4.31 -10.55 10.84
C THR A 228 -5.36 -10.98 11.85
N ALA A 229 -4.96 -11.15 13.11
CA ALA A 229 -5.90 -11.43 14.20
C ALA A 229 -6.93 -10.31 14.35
N TRP A 230 -6.51 -9.05 14.27
CA TRP A 230 -7.42 -7.91 14.30
C TRP A 230 -8.42 -7.93 13.13
N LEU A 231 -7.97 -8.13 11.88
CA LEU A 231 -8.84 -8.22 10.70
C LEU A 231 -9.87 -9.35 10.85
N ARG A 232 -9.44 -10.54 11.30
CA ARG A 232 -10.36 -11.67 11.55
C ARG A 232 -11.40 -11.32 12.61
N GLY A 233 -10.99 -10.68 13.70
CA GLY A 233 -11.91 -10.22 14.74
C GLY A 233 -12.94 -9.21 14.23
N GLN A 234 -12.55 -8.31 13.31
CA GLN A 234 -13.46 -7.32 12.73
C GLN A 234 -14.37 -7.88 11.63
N MET A 235 -13.99 -8.97 10.96
CA MET A 235 -14.85 -9.66 10.00
C MET A 235 -16.01 -10.41 10.70
N GLY A 236 -16.00 -10.57 12.02
CA GLY A 236 -17.12 -11.15 12.79
C GLY A 236 -17.39 -12.64 12.53
N ASN A 237 -18.15 -13.28 13.42
CA ASN A 237 -18.48 -14.72 13.33
C ASN A 237 -19.24 -15.09 12.06
N ARG A 238 -20.10 -14.18 11.55
CA ARG A 238 -20.91 -14.41 10.34
C ARG A 238 -20.07 -14.80 9.12
N TYR A 239 -18.91 -14.19 8.96
CA TYR A 239 -17.99 -14.55 7.89
C TYR A 239 -17.15 -15.77 8.30
N VAL A 240 -16.70 -15.91 9.54
CA VAL A 240 -15.94 -17.10 9.99
C VAL A 240 -16.75 -18.41 9.85
N GLU A 241 -18.06 -18.38 10.09
CA GLU A 241 -18.98 -19.51 9.95
C GLU A 241 -19.30 -19.82 8.47
N GLU A 242 -19.63 -18.81 7.65
CA GLU A 242 -19.93 -19.00 6.21
C GLU A 242 -18.69 -19.34 5.38
N LEU A 243 -17.52 -18.84 5.77
CA LEU A 243 -16.30 -18.96 4.98
C LEU A 243 -15.52 -20.26 5.26
N GLY A 244 -15.84 -20.96 6.34
CA GLY A 244 -15.17 -22.20 6.75
C GLY A 244 -13.68 -22.04 7.06
N SER A 245 -13.03 -23.13 7.48
CA SER A 245 -11.59 -23.16 7.81
C SER A 245 -10.67 -22.90 6.61
N GLN A 246 -11.20 -22.96 5.39
CA GLN A 246 -10.46 -22.82 4.14
C GLN A 246 -10.34 -21.38 3.66
N ALA A 247 -11.12 -20.43 4.20
CA ALA A 247 -11.12 -19.09 3.64
C ALA A 247 -9.87 -18.26 3.93
N ARG A 248 -9.47 -17.48 2.94
CA ARG A 248 -8.21 -16.72 2.94
C ARG A 248 -8.42 -15.31 2.42
N VAL A 249 -8.02 -14.30 3.18
CA VAL A 249 -7.92 -12.93 2.64
C VAL A 249 -6.86 -12.90 1.54
N VAL A 250 -7.22 -12.54 0.32
CA VAL A 250 -6.33 -12.49 -0.85
C VAL A 250 -5.99 -11.04 -1.21
N SER A 251 -6.92 -10.11 -1.01
CA SER A 251 -6.65 -8.69 -1.24
C SER A 251 -7.31 -7.85 -0.15
N VAL A 252 -6.70 -6.73 0.19
CA VAL A 252 -7.28 -5.71 1.07
C VAL A 252 -7.20 -4.38 0.36
N THR A 253 -8.36 -3.78 0.13
CA THR A 253 -8.49 -2.40 -0.32
C THR A 253 -8.74 -1.52 0.90
N MET A 254 -7.90 -0.52 1.09
CA MET A 254 -7.96 0.44 2.17
C MET A 254 -8.22 1.84 1.61
N THR A 255 -9.39 2.39 1.89
CA THR A 255 -9.76 3.75 1.51
C THR A 255 -9.61 4.67 2.71
N THR A 256 -8.82 5.73 2.57
CA THR A 256 -8.61 6.72 3.63
C THR A 256 -9.43 7.96 3.35
N PHE A 257 -10.09 8.51 4.37
CA PHE A 257 -10.88 9.73 4.24
C PHE A 257 -10.66 10.67 5.44
N ASN A 258 -10.88 11.96 5.22
CA ASN A 258 -10.94 12.92 6.32
C ASN A 258 -12.25 12.70 7.11
N ALA A 259 -12.19 12.74 8.45
CA ALA A 259 -13.40 12.77 9.25
C ALA A 259 -14.07 14.13 9.10
N THR A 260 -15.36 14.13 8.75
CA THR A 260 -16.22 15.32 8.74
C THR A 260 -16.69 15.61 10.17
N ARG A 261 -15.80 16.13 11.02
CA ARG A 261 -16.18 16.64 12.34
C ARG A 261 -15.30 17.80 12.77
N SER A 262 -15.87 18.70 13.56
CA SER A 262 -15.15 19.84 14.12
C SER A 262 -14.17 19.39 15.23
N LYS A 263 -13.16 20.22 15.50
CA LYS A 263 -12.17 19.95 16.56
C LYS A 263 -12.81 19.90 17.96
N SER A 264 -13.90 20.65 18.18
CA SER A 264 -14.65 20.70 19.44
C SER A 264 -15.46 19.42 19.66
N GLU A 265 -16.23 18.96 18.67
CA GLU A 265 -16.93 17.66 18.73
C GLU A 265 -15.95 16.50 18.96
N ARG A 266 -14.75 16.60 18.36
CA ARG A 266 -13.65 15.66 18.57
C ARG A 266 -13.24 15.63 20.06
N VAL A 267 -13.00 16.77 20.70
CA VAL A 267 -12.60 16.84 22.13
C VAL A 267 -13.71 16.35 23.05
N ALA A 268 -14.96 16.77 22.80
CA ALA A 268 -16.11 16.34 23.59
C ALA A 268 -16.33 14.81 23.57
N GLN A 269 -16.14 14.16 22.41
CA GLN A 269 -16.23 12.69 22.31
C GLN A 269 -15.03 11.97 22.95
N ASP A 270 -13.87 12.63 23.04
CA ASP A 270 -12.72 12.12 23.81
C ASP A 270 -13.02 12.11 25.30
N GLU A 271 -13.50 13.24 25.80
CA GLU A 271 -13.87 13.44 27.20
C GLU A 271 -15.04 12.51 27.60
N ALA A 272 -16.02 12.33 26.72
CA ALA A 272 -17.14 11.42 26.94
C ALA A 272 -16.79 9.92 26.76
N GLY A 273 -15.58 9.58 26.32
CA GLY A 273 -15.17 8.20 26.02
C GLY A 273 -15.96 7.52 24.88
N SER A 274 -16.83 8.25 24.19
CA SER A 274 -17.78 7.77 23.19
C SER A 274 -17.14 7.49 21.82
N ARG A 275 -15.87 7.87 21.61
CA ARG A 275 -15.11 7.43 20.42
C ARG A 275 -15.04 5.92 20.26
N ARG A 276 -15.14 5.18 21.37
CA ARG A 276 -14.90 3.74 21.48
C ARG A 276 -16.20 2.93 21.49
N TRP A 277 -17.28 3.46 20.90
CA TRP A 277 -18.60 2.85 20.86
C TRP A 277 -18.63 1.66 19.89
N ASN A 278 -18.01 0.54 20.33
CA ASN A 278 -18.22 -0.88 19.93
C ASN A 278 -17.17 -1.79 20.61
N ARG A 279 -16.87 -1.55 21.88
CA ARG A 279 -15.92 -2.30 22.73
C ARG A 279 -16.50 -3.56 23.39
N LYS A 280 -17.26 -4.39 22.68
CA LYS A 280 -17.46 -5.78 23.12
C LYS A 280 -16.75 -6.71 22.15
N TRP A 281 -15.51 -7.03 22.50
CA TRP A 281 -14.78 -8.18 21.95
C TRP A 281 -15.25 -9.50 22.58
N THR A 282 -16.10 -9.44 23.60
CA THR A 282 -16.96 -10.57 23.96
C THR A 282 -18.03 -10.68 22.88
N GLY A 283 -18.08 -11.82 22.20
CA GLY A 283 -18.99 -12.14 21.10
C GLY A 283 -20.46 -12.12 21.51
N SER A 284 -20.99 -10.95 21.82
CA SER A 284 -22.39 -10.75 22.17
C SER A 284 -22.81 -9.38 21.69
N ARG A 285 -23.29 -9.37 20.45
CA ARG A 285 -24.19 -8.34 19.98
C ARG A 285 -25.23 -8.96 19.07
N TRP A 286 -26.24 -9.60 19.66
CA TRP A 286 -27.63 -9.71 19.19
C TRP A 286 -28.48 -10.28 20.34
N THR A 287 -29.28 -9.43 20.96
CA THR A 287 -30.70 -9.72 21.27
C THR A 287 -31.48 -8.61 20.61
#